data_AF-A0A918NBQ3-F1
#
_entry.id   AF-A0A918NBQ3-F1
#
_cell.length_a   1.000
_cell.length_b   1.000
_cell.length_c   1.000
_cell.angle_alpha   90.00
_cell.angle_beta   90.00
_cell.angle_gamma   90.00
#
_symmetry.space_group_name_H-M   'P 1'
#
loop_
_entity.id
_entity.type
_entity.pdbx_description
1 polymer ?
#
loop_
_entity_poly.entity_id
_entity_poly.type
_entity_poly.pdbx_seq_one_letter_code
_entity_poly.pdbx_strand_id
1 'polypeptide(L)'
;MLVETLRADEKLARWLRDLESECAPRSDGTDLRDGPDLPDANDLPDVLLDLSVPHEHVNELVALRELLAADPAAMTLLRQCVGRFVRDMGEIGGGWEPPPFPASTGALGRTFNVFVFVAALPHVRAYHRQRGIPADVSRRTLADLGRHLAVHQRRSGTVGLRVPWWIGLHFHGELYQLGRLQFQRARLGGHTGRAAAAAGLDTGPGELCLSLHIADFRGPLSPEACDRSLDQAREFFARHYPEERHEVAVCHSWLLDPQLKRHLPADSNIVRFQERFRPAHEETKADDRNPVGFVFGDPELPVEGLPRRTGVERAVGDHLRAGGHWYGGHGWFAL
;
A
#
# COMPACT_ATOMS: atom_id res chain seq x y z
N MET A 1 11.92 16.44 -20.99
CA MET A 1 10.44 16.51 -21.16
C MET A 1 9.66 16.32 -19.86
N LEU A 2 9.95 15.31 -19.03
CA LEU A 2 9.20 15.09 -17.77
C LEU A 2 9.28 16.32 -16.86
N VAL A 3 10.49 16.73 -16.48
CA VAL A 3 10.71 17.86 -15.55
C VAL A 3 10.20 19.18 -16.13
N GLU A 4 10.32 19.39 -17.45
CA GLU A 4 9.77 20.58 -18.12
C GLU A 4 8.24 20.64 -17.99
N THR A 5 7.57 19.50 -18.17
CA THR A 5 6.11 19.40 -17.99
C THR A 5 5.72 19.70 -16.55
N LEU A 6 6.48 19.20 -15.57
CA LEU A 6 6.25 19.51 -14.16
C LEU A 6 6.49 21.00 -13.84
N ARG A 7 7.50 21.62 -14.45
CA ARG A 7 7.79 23.07 -14.29
C ARG A 7 6.74 23.98 -14.91
N ALA A 8 5.99 23.49 -15.89
CA ALA A 8 4.90 24.25 -16.52
C ALA A 8 3.67 24.39 -15.60
N ASP A 9 3.53 23.52 -14.58
CA ASP A 9 2.51 23.64 -13.55
C ASP A 9 3.07 24.39 -12.33
N GLU A 10 2.38 25.46 -11.90
CA GLU A 10 2.87 26.34 -10.83
C GLU A 10 3.06 25.61 -9.49
N LYS A 11 2.16 24.67 -9.15
CA LYS A 11 2.22 23.93 -7.89
C LYS A 11 3.38 22.94 -7.91
N LEU A 12 3.56 22.24 -9.03
CA LEU A 12 4.65 21.27 -9.19
C LEU A 12 6.01 21.97 -9.31
N ALA A 13 6.08 23.13 -9.97
CA ALA A 13 7.27 23.96 -10.00
C ALA A 13 7.71 24.42 -8.60
N ARG A 14 6.75 24.79 -7.73
CA ARG A 14 7.03 25.10 -6.32
C ARG A 14 7.53 23.87 -5.58
N TRP A 15 6.84 22.74 -5.71
CA TRP A 15 7.25 21.48 -5.09
C TRP A 15 8.68 21.05 -5.48
N LEU A 16 9.06 21.20 -6.77
CA LEU A 16 10.42 20.91 -7.22
C LEU A 16 11.47 21.76 -6.49
N ARG A 17 11.19 23.05 -6.24
CA ARG A 17 12.10 23.94 -5.49
C ARG A 17 12.18 23.55 -4.02
N ASP A 18 11.04 23.22 -3.41
CA ASP A 18 10.98 22.78 -2.01
C ASP A 18 11.77 21.48 -1.82
N LEU A 19 11.59 20.51 -2.72
CA LEU A 19 12.33 19.24 -2.73
C LEU A 19 13.84 19.47 -2.90
N GLU A 20 14.26 20.34 -3.82
CA GLU A 20 15.66 20.68 -4.02
C GLU A 20 16.28 21.30 -2.76
N SER A 21 15.56 22.21 -2.10
CA SER A 21 15.98 22.81 -0.82
C SER A 21 16.07 21.77 0.30
N GLU A 22 15.12 20.83 0.37
CA GLU A 22 15.13 19.76 1.38
C GLU A 22 16.28 18.77 1.15
N CYS A 23 16.71 18.54 -0.09
CA CYS A 23 17.78 17.63 -0.46
C CYS A 23 19.18 18.27 -0.45
N ALA A 24 19.32 19.54 -0.12
CA ALA A 24 20.62 20.20 0.00
C ALA A 24 21.50 19.51 1.07
N PRO A 25 22.81 19.33 0.82
CA PRO A 25 23.71 18.62 1.72
C PRO A 25 23.73 19.29 3.11
N ARG A 26 23.58 18.47 4.17
CA ARG A 26 23.70 18.95 5.55
C ARG A 26 25.17 19.18 5.89
N SER A 27 25.42 20.01 6.90
CA SER A 27 26.76 20.37 7.40
C SER A 27 27.59 19.18 7.94
N ASP A 28 27.04 17.97 7.96
CA ASP A 28 27.70 16.72 8.38
C ASP A 28 28.37 15.95 7.23
N GLY A 29 28.29 16.45 5.99
CA GLY A 29 28.95 15.86 4.82
C GLY A 29 28.22 14.68 4.19
N THR A 30 27.00 14.37 4.64
CA THR A 30 26.18 13.31 4.02
C THR A 30 25.53 13.81 2.73
N ASP A 31 25.98 13.31 1.58
CA ASP A 31 25.37 13.64 0.28
C ASP A 31 24.25 12.65 -0.06
N LEU A 32 22.99 13.10 0.07
CA LEU A 32 21.81 12.31 -0.32
C LEU A 32 21.72 12.05 -1.83
N ARG A 33 22.64 12.61 -2.64
CA ARG A 33 22.76 12.36 -4.08
C ARG A 33 23.54 11.08 -4.41
N ASP A 34 24.25 10.48 -3.45
CA ASP A 34 24.98 9.21 -3.60
C ASP A 34 24.08 7.97 -3.35
N GLY A 35 22.79 8.07 -3.72
CA GLY A 35 21.89 6.92 -3.71
C GLY A 35 22.33 5.84 -4.71
N PRO A 36 21.99 4.55 -4.50
CA PRO A 36 22.30 3.50 -5.44
C PRO A 36 21.67 3.85 -6.80
N ASP A 37 22.44 3.66 -7.85
CA ASP A 37 21.98 3.92 -9.20
C ASP A 37 20.79 3.01 -9.55
N LEU A 38 19.83 3.57 -10.28
CA LEU A 38 18.76 2.82 -10.88
C LEU A 38 19.37 1.69 -11.75
N PRO A 39 18.98 0.41 -11.57
CA PRO A 39 19.51 -0.71 -12.34
C PRO A 39 19.50 -0.41 -13.84
N ASP A 40 20.53 -0.87 -14.55
CA ASP A 40 20.62 -0.69 -16.00
C ASP A 40 19.58 -1.54 -16.75
N ALA A 41 19.50 -1.38 -18.07
CA ALA A 41 18.52 -2.12 -18.87
C ALA A 41 18.73 -3.65 -18.84
N ASN A 42 19.92 -4.14 -18.50
CA ASN A 42 20.23 -5.56 -18.44
C ASN A 42 19.83 -6.16 -17.08
N ASP A 43 20.04 -5.41 -15.99
CA ASP A 43 19.76 -5.86 -14.63
C ASP A 43 18.31 -5.58 -14.19
N LEU A 44 17.67 -4.53 -14.73
CA LEU A 44 16.32 -4.12 -14.36
C LEU A 44 15.27 -5.25 -14.52
N PRO A 45 15.27 -6.08 -15.59
CA PRO A 45 14.32 -7.17 -15.73
C PRO A 45 14.25 -8.08 -14.49
N ASP A 46 15.38 -8.56 -14.00
CA ASP A 46 15.43 -9.49 -12.87
C ASP A 46 14.92 -8.82 -11.57
N VAL A 47 15.24 -7.55 -11.38
CA VAL A 47 14.72 -6.76 -10.24
C VAL A 47 13.20 -6.63 -10.31
N LEU A 48 12.63 -6.35 -11.49
CA LEU A 48 11.18 -6.25 -11.68
C LEU A 48 10.48 -7.59 -11.43
N LEU A 49 11.08 -8.69 -11.89
CA LEU A 49 10.56 -10.05 -11.67
C LEU A 49 10.57 -10.43 -10.19
N ASP A 50 11.63 -10.10 -9.46
CA ASP A 50 11.73 -10.26 -8.01
C ASP A 50 10.64 -9.48 -7.25
N LEU A 51 10.24 -8.32 -7.78
CA LEU A 51 9.15 -7.49 -7.27
C LEU A 51 7.76 -7.95 -7.80
N SER A 52 7.71 -9.11 -8.45
CA SER A 52 6.49 -9.72 -9.01
C SER A 52 5.76 -8.84 -10.03
N VAL A 53 6.50 -7.96 -10.72
CA VAL A 53 5.95 -7.18 -11.83
C VAL A 53 5.50 -8.13 -12.93
N PRO A 54 4.28 -7.96 -13.49
CA PRO A 54 3.80 -8.82 -14.57
C PRO A 54 4.78 -8.87 -15.74
N HIS A 55 5.09 -10.08 -16.23
CA HIS A 55 6.08 -10.29 -17.29
C HIS A 55 5.83 -9.43 -18.54
N GLU A 56 4.55 -9.23 -18.88
CA GLU A 56 4.11 -8.42 -20.02
C GLU A 56 4.49 -6.93 -19.92
N HIS A 57 4.76 -6.42 -18.71
CA HIS A 57 5.13 -5.02 -18.47
C HIS A 57 6.65 -4.78 -18.42
N VAL A 58 7.46 -5.83 -18.33
CA VAL A 58 8.92 -5.70 -18.09
C VAL A 58 9.59 -4.89 -19.21
N ASN A 59 9.32 -5.24 -20.48
CA ASN A 59 9.94 -4.56 -21.62
C ASN A 59 9.53 -3.08 -21.72
N GLU A 60 8.27 -2.76 -21.42
CA GLU A 60 7.81 -1.36 -21.40
C GLU A 60 8.54 -0.57 -20.31
N LEU A 61 8.69 -1.14 -19.11
CA LEU A 61 9.40 -0.48 -18.00
C LEU A 61 10.90 -0.32 -18.28
N VAL A 62 11.54 -1.27 -18.96
CA VAL A 62 12.94 -1.13 -19.41
C VAL A 62 13.08 0.00 -20.43
N ALA A 63 12.17 0.09 -21.41
CA ALA A 63 12.18 1.19 -22.37
C ALA A 63 11.95 2.56 -21.70
N LEU A 64 11.02 2.63 -20.73
CA LEU A 64 10.77 3.85 -19.96
C LEU A 64 11.97 4.23 -19.07
N ARG A 65 12.70 3.24 -18.54
CA ARG A 65 13.94 3.48 -17.80
C ARG A 65 15.00 4.12 -18.68
N GLU A 66 15.18 3.68 -19.92
CA GLU A 66 16.13 4.29 -20.86
C GLU A 66 15.75 5.74 -21.20
N LEU A 67 14.46 6.01 -21.39
CA LEU A 67 13.95 7.39 -21.57
C LEU A 67 14.22 8.26 -20.34
N LEU A 68 14.07 7.70 -19.13
CA LEU A 68 14.38 8.40 -17.89
C LEU A 68 15.89 8.69 -17.78
N ALA A 69 16.73 7.68 -18.04
CA ALA A 69 18.18 7.77 -17.94
C ALA A 69 18.81 8.75 -18.94
N ALA A 70 18.19 8.92 -20.11
CA ALA A 70 18.62 9.87 -21.13
C ALA A 70 18.31 11.35 -20.78
N ASP A 71 17.51 11.63 -19.75
CA ASP A 71 17.17 12.99 -19.28
C ASP A 71 17.86 13.28 -17.93
N PRO A 72 19.00 14.01 -17.91
CA PRO A 72 19.74 14.31 -16.68
C PRO A 72 18.92 15.04 -15.61
N ALA A 73 17.96 15.87 -16.02
CA ALA A 73 17.08 16.57 -15.09
C ALA A 73 16.11 15.58 -14.43
N ALA A 74 15.56 14.63 -15.20
CA ALA A 74 14.68 13.59 -14.66
C ALA A 74 15.42 12.62 -13.73
N MET A 75 16.67 12.25 -14.05
CA MET A 75 17.53 11.47 -13.15
C MET A 75 17.87 12.21 -11.86
N THR A 76 18.05 13.52 -11.93
CA THR A 76 18.26 14.35 -10.73
C THR A 76 17.01 14.37 -9.85
N LEU A 77 15.83 14.53 -10.45
CA LEU A 77 14.55 14.43 -9.74
C LEU A 77 14.38 13.06 -9.09
N LEU A 78 14.72 11.96 -9.80
CA LEU A 78 14.67 10.61 -9.25
C LEU A 78 15.52 10.49 -7.98
N ARG A 79 16.80 10.92 -8.04
CA ARG A 79 17.71 10.89 -6.88
C ARG A 79 17.19 11.72 -5.71
N GLN A 80 16.65 12.91 -5.96
CA GLN A 80 16.05 13.75 -4.91
C GLN A 80 14.85 13.06 -4.26
N CYS A 81 13.94 12.48 -5.05
CA CYS A 81 12.80 11.73 -4.53
C CYS A 81 13.24 10.51 -3.71
N VAL A 82 14.24 9.74 -4.18
CA VAL A 82 14.78 8.60 -3.42
C VAL A 82 15.42 9.07 -2.12
N GLY A 83 16.28 10.08 -2.16
CA GLY A 83 16.94 10.65 -0.98
C GLY A 83 15.96 11.19 0.05
N ARG A 84 14.86 11.82 -0.39
CA ARG A 84 13.79 12.27 0.50
C ARG A 84 13.00 11.10 1.08
N PHE A 85 12.68 10.10 0.26
CA PHE A 85 11.91 8.92 0.66
C PHE A 85 12.64 8.08 1.71
N VAL A 86 13.96 7.87 1.56
CA VAL A 86 14.73 7.00 2.46
C VAL A 86 15.17 7.67 3.76
N ARG A 87 15.00 8.99 3.88
CA ARG A 87 15.48 9.79 5.03
C ARG A 87 14.89 9.35 6.36
N ASP A 88 13.59 9.11 6.40
CA ASP A 88 12.83 8.84 7.62
C ASP A 88 12.49 7.35 7.74
N MET A 89 13.25 6.49 7.04
CA MET A 89 12.91 5.07 6.86
C MET A 89 12.69 4.34 8.17
N GLY A 90 11.51 3.73 8.28
CA GLY A 90 11.08 3.00 9.47
C GLY A 90 10.30 3.84 10.47
N GLU A 91 10.21 5.16 10.30
CA GLU A 91 9.35 6.01 11.11
C GLU A 91 7.88 5.84 10.71
N ILE A 92 7.01 5.65 11.70
CA ILE A 92 5.56 5.50 11.48
C ILE A 92 5.00 6.83 10.98
N GLY A 93 4.41 6.83 9.79
CA GLY A 93 3.93 8.04 9.12
C GLY A 93 5.04 8.92 8.56
N GLY A 94 6.29 8.44 8.52
CA GLY A 94 7.42 9.13 7.88
C GLY A 94 7.45 8.94 6.36
N GLY A 95 6.63 8.01 5.82
CA GLY A 95 6.49 7.80 4.39
C GLY A 95 6.15 9.09 3.64
N TRP A 96 6.83 9.28 2.51
CA TRP A 96 6.69 10.45 1.65
C TRP A 96 6.42 10.02 0.20
N GLU A 97 5.66 10.79 -0.56
CA GLU A 97 5.50 10.56 -1.99
C GLU A 97 5.53 11.90 -2.76
N PRO A 98 6.02 11.89 -4.01
CA PRO A 98 5.86 13.05 -4.87
C PRO A 98 4.36 13.30 -5.15
N PRO A 99 3.94 14.56 -5.35
CA PRO A 99 2.60 14.89 -5.80
C PRO A 99 2.23 14.16 -7.10
N PRO A 100 0.93 13.95 -7.37
CA PRO A 100 0.51 13.29 -8.60
C PRO A 100 0.95 14.10 -9.83
N PHE A 101 1.57 13.41 -10.78
CA PHE A 101 2.02 14.04 -12.03
C PHE A 101 0.88 14.20 -13.03
N PRO A 102 0.88 15.26 -13.86
CA PRO A 102 -0.19 15.50 -14.83
C PRO A 102 -0.22 14.41 -15.91
N ALA A 103 -1.40 14.11 -16.47
CA ALA A 103 -1.55 13.10 -17.52
C ALA A 103 -0.67 13.38 -18.77
N SER A 104 -0.32 14.64 -19.03
CA SER A 104 0.60 15.05 -20.10
C SER A 104 2.02 14.51 -19.97
N THR A 105 2.41 14.03 -18.78
CA THR A 105 3.69 13.34 -18.55
C THR A 105 3.71 11.90 -19.10
N GLY A 106 2.58 11.41 -19.59
CA GLY A 106 2.48 10.13 -20.32
C GLY A 106 2.84 8.91 -19.47
N ALA A 107 3.35 7.87 -20.13
CA ALA A 107 3.71 6.61 -19.47
C ALA A 107 4.79 6.80 -18.40
N LEU A 108 5.81 7.63 -18.70
CA LEU A 108 6.90 7.87 -17.76
C LEU A 108 6.41 8.50 -16.45
N GLY A 109 5.46 9.43 -16.50
CA GLY A 109 4.88 9.99 -15.28
C GLY A 109 4.04 8.99 -14.49
N ARG A 110 3.26 8.14 -15.16
CA ARG A 110 2.47 7.06 -14.51
C ARG A 110 3.35 6.01 -13.83
N THR A 111 4.56 5.79 -14.31
CA THR A 111 5.50 4.80 -13.78
C THR A 111 6.64 5.41 -12.97
N PHE A 112 6.71 6.74 -12.80
CA PHE A 112 7.85 7.39 -12.14
C PHE A 112 8.12 6.84 -10.74
N ASN A 113 7.07 6.66 -9.93
CA ASN A 113 7.18 6.09 -8.60
C ASN A 113 7.67 4.64 -8.59
N VAL A 114 7.47 3.87 -9.67
CA VAL A 114 8.05 2.52 -9.80
C VAL A 114 9.57 2.60 -9.77
N PHE A 115 10.15 3.56 -10.50
CA PHE A 115 11.59 3.78 -10.52
C PHE A 115 12.12 4.32 -9.19
N VAL A 116 11.34 5.17 -8.48
CA VAL A 116 11.68 5.59 -7.10
C VAL A 116 11.78 4.37 -6.19
N PHE A 117 10.81 3.44 -6.22
CA PHE A 117 10.84 2.23 -5.39
C PHE A 117 11.96 1.27 -5.79
N VAL A 118 12.21 1.08 -7.09
CA VAL A 118 13.32 0.26 -7.58
C VAL A 118 14.67 0.82 -7.11
N ALA A 119 14.88 2.12 -7.21
CA ALA A 119 16.10 2.77 -6.70
C ALA A 119 16.18 2.75 -5.16
N ALA A 120 15.05 2.81 -4.45
CA ALA A 120 15.04 2.67 -2.99
C ALA A 120 15.24 1.22 -2.49
N LEU A 121 15.18 0.22 -3.39
CA LEU A 121 15.20 -1.20 -3.04
C LEU A 121 16.43 -1.63 -2.20
N PRO A 122 17.66 -1.21 -2.51
CA PRO A 122 18.82 -1.57 -1.70
C PRO A 122 18.73 -1.01 -0.27
N HIS A 123 18.17 0.19 -0.09
CA HIS A 123 18.03 0.82 1.22
C HIS A 123 17.02 0.09 2.09
N VAL A 124 15.81 -0.19 1.58
CA VAL A 124 14.80 -0.94 2.36
C VAL A 124 15.26 -2.36 2.68
N ARG A 125 15.98 -3.02 1.76
CA ARG A 125 16.59 -4.34 2.04
C ARG A 125 17.67 -4.24 3.12
N ALA A 126 18.46 -3.17 3.15
CA ALA A 126 19.44 -2.92 4.21
C ALA A 126 18.76 -2.66 5.57
N TYR A 127 17.73 -1.82 5.60
CA TYR A 127 16.90 -1.58 6.78
C TYR A 127 16.29 -2.88 7.32
N HIS A 128 15.67 -3.70 6.46
CA HIS A 128 15.14 -4.99 6.84
C HIS A 128 16.21 -5.90 7.46
N ARG A 129 17.41 -5.98 6.86
CA ARG A 129 18.53 -6.76 7.42
C ARG A 129 18.97 -6.23 8.79
N GLN A 130 19.06 -4.91 8.96
CA GLN A 130 19.44 -4.29 10.23
C GLN A 130 18.43 -4.59 11.35
N ARG A 131 17.14 -4.65 11.01
CA ARG A 131 16.05 -5.09 11.90
C ARG A 131 15.97 -6.62 12.09
N GLY A 132 16.87 -7.38 11.45
CA GLY A 132 16.88 -8.84 11.49
C GLY A 132 15.71 -9.50 10.75
N ILE A 133 14.99 -8.77 9.91
CA ILE A 133 13.81 -9.26 9.19
C ILE A 133 14.24 -10.34 8.18
N PRO A 134 13.60 -11.53 8.18
CA PRO A 134 13.93 -12.59 7.24
C PRO A 134 13.82 -12.15 5.77
N ALA A 135 14.78 -12.58 4.95
CA ALA A 135 14.86 -12.17 3.54
C ALA A 135 13.61 -12.56 2.74
N ASP A 136 12.94 -13.65 3.10
CA ASP A 136 11.71 -14.09 2.47
C ASP A 136 10.48 -13.24 2.87
N VAL A 137 10.42 -12.74 4.11
CA VAL A 137 9.42 -11.75 4.53
C VAL A 137 9.64 -10.44 3.79
N SER A 138 10.88 -9.97 3.72
CA SER A 138 11.25 -8.77 2.94
C SER A 138 10.81 -8.90 1.47
N ARG A 139 11.17 -10.02 0.81
CA ARG A 139 10.76 -10.29 -0.58
C ARG A 139 9.25 -10.30 -0.77
N ARG A 140 8.49 -11.03 0.06
CA ARG A 140 7.02 -11.13 -0.08
C ARG A 140 6.31 -9.80 0.17
N THR A 141 6.86 -8.99 1.06
CA THR A 141 6.38 -7.62 1.36
C THR A 141 6.58 -6.73 0.13
N LEU A 142 7.79 -6.65 -0.40
CA LEU A 142 8.14 -5.74 -1.50
C LEU A 142 7.51 -6.17 -2.85
N ALA A 143 7.19 -7.45 -3.01
CA ALA A 143 6.43 -7.97 -4.15
C ALA A 143 4.99 -7.41 -4.28
N ASP A 144 4.51 -6.61 -3.32
CA ASP A 144 3.22 -5.91 -3.46
C ASP A 144 3.25 -4.85 -4.56
N LEU A 145 4.44 -4.33 -4.92
CA LEU A 145 4.61 -3.41 -6.05
C LEU A 145 4.04 -4.02 -7.34
N GLY A 146 4.49 -5.21 -7.71
CA GLY A 146 4.01 -5.89 -8.92
C GLY A 146 2.51 -6.20 -8.91
N ARG A 147 1.96 -6.55 -7.73
CA ARG A 147 0.51 -6.72 -7.57
C ARG A 147 -0.25 -5.41 -7.85
N HIS A 148 0.25 -4.28 -7.37
CA HIS A 148 -0.37 -2.98 -7.62
C HIS A 148 -0.22 -2.50 -9.08
N LEU A 149 0.83 -2.92 -9.79
CA LEU A 149 0.93 -2.73 -11.24
C LEU A 149 -0.13 -3.56 -11.99
N ALA A 150 -0.37 -4.82 -11.59
CA ALA A 150 -1.44 -5.64 -12.15
C ALA A 150 -2.82 -5.04 -11.88
N VAL A 151 -3.05 -4.50 -10.67
CA VAL A 151 -4.29 -3.78 -10.34
C VAL A 151 -4.45 -2.52 -11.20
N HIS A 152 -3.37 -1.76 -11.44
CA HIS A 152 -3.44 -0.60 -12.32
C HIS A 152 -3.82 -1.01 -13.75
N GLN A 153 -3.14 -2.01 -14.32
CA GLN A 153 -3.43 -2.52 -15.68
C GLN A 153 -4.88 -2.98 -15.80
N ARG A 154 -5.39 -3.78 -14.84
CA ARG A 154 -6.79 -4.25 -14.84
C ARG A 154 -7.79 -3.10 -14.89
N ARG A 155 -7.44 -1.94 -14.34
CA ARG A 155 -8.38 -0.81 -14.15
C ARG A 155 -8.25 0.29 -15.19
N SER A 156 -7.06 0.54 -15.72
CA SER A 156 -6.82 1.61 -16.69
C SER A 156 -6.44 1.11 -18.09
N GLY A 157 -6.17 -0.19 -18.24
CA GLY A 157 -5.67 -0.78 -19.48
C GLY A 157 -4.23 -0.40 -19.84
N THR A 158 -3.51 0.29 -18.94
CA THR A 158 -2.12 0.74 -19.18
C THR A 158 -1.21 0.41 -17.99
N VAL A 159 0.10 0.43 -18.21
CA VAL A 159 1.10 0.30 -17.14
C VAL A 159 1.18 1.59 -16.32
N GLY A 160 1.30 1.44 -14.99
CA GLY A 160 1.39 2.54 -14.05
C GLY A 160 1.19 2.10 -12.61
N LEU A 161 1.23 3.07 -11.69
CA LEU A 161 1.00 2.86 -10.26
C LEU A 161 0.04 3.93 -9.72
N ARG A 162 -1.14 3.52 -9.25
CA ARG A 162 -2.20 4.47 -8.83
C ARG A 162 -2.07 4.97 -7.40
N VAL A 163 -1.60 4.12 -6.49
CA VAL A 163 -1.54 4.42 -5.04
C VAL A 163 -0.10 4.31 -4.55
N PRO A 164 0.81 5.20 -5.00
CA PRO A 164 2.20 5.15 -4.59
C PRO A 164 2.38 5.19 -3.07
N TRP A 165 1.60 6.00 -2.34
CA TRP A 165 1.64 6.08 -0.87
C TRP A 165 1.49 4.72 -0.18
N TRP A 166 0.63 3.86 -0.72
CA TRP A 166 0.39 2.52 -0.17
C TRP A 166 1.62 1.62 -0.31
N ILE A 167 2.27 1.65 -1.49
CA ILE A 167 3.52 0.94 -1.72
C ILE A 167 4.66 1.57 -0.94
N GLY A 168 4.60 2.89 -0.70
CA GLY A 168 5.47 3.62 0.21
C GLY A 168 5.59 2.93 1.57
N LEU A 169 4.47 2.51 2.19
CA LEU A 169 4.49 1.80 3.48
C LEU A 169 5.37 0.54 3.49
N HIS A 170 5.43 -0.18 2.37
CA HIS A 170 6.23 -1.39 2.21
C HIS A 170 7.72 -1.06 2.06
N PHE A 171 8.02 -0.06 1.24
CA PHE A 171 9.39 0.38 0.96
C PHE A 171 9.96 1.26 2.09
N HIS A 172 9.12 1.73 3.00
CA HIS A 172 9.51 2.51 4.17
C HIS A 172 9.65 1.65 5.44
N GLY A 173 9.37 0.33 5.38
CA GLY A 173 9.51 -0.57 6.54
C GLY A 173 8.40 -0.42 7.59
N GLU A 174 7.23 0.11 7.19
CA GLU A 174 6.07 0.26 8.07
C GLU A 174 5.10 -0.92 7.96
N LEU A 175 5.03 -1.58 6.79
CA LEU A 175 4.09 -2.65 6.50
C LEU A 175 4.80 -3.94 6.08
N TYR A 176 4.36 -5.06 6.64
CA TYR A 176 4.91 -6.40 6.40
C TYR A 176 3.86 -7.40 5.96
N GLN A 177 4.21 -8.22 4.98
CA GLN A 177 3.38 -9.34 4.54
C GLN A 177 3.71 -10.60 5.36
N LEU A 178 2.78 -11.01 6.23
CA LEU A 178 2.92 -12.17 7.10
C LEU A 178 1.78 -13.16 6.83
N GLY A 179 2.04 -14.15 5.98
CA GLY A 179 1.04 -15.16 5.60
C GLY A 179 0.01 -14.62 4.59
N ARG A 180 -1.28 -14.76 4.88
CA ARG A 180 -2.38 -14.23 4.06
C ARG A 180 -2.60 -12.72 4.23
N LEU A 181 -2.28 -12.18 5.40
CA LEU A 181 -2.57 -10.80 5.79
C LEU A 181 -1.31 -9.93 5.82
N GLN A 182 -1.50 -8.63 5.69
CA GLN A 182 -0.47 -7.60 5.84
C GLN A 182 -0.68 -6.88 7.18
N PHE A 183 0.40 -6.47 7.83
CA PHE A 183 0.37 -5.79 9.11
C PHE A 183 1.25 -4.55 9.03
N GLN A 184 0.66 -3.41 9.34
CA GLN A 184 1.32 -2.12 9.38
C GLN A 184 1.47 -1.66 10.82
N ARG A 185 2.66 -1.19 11.18
CA ARG A 185 2.91 -0.44 12.42
C ARG A 185 2.17 0.89 12.33
N ALA A 186 1.22 1.11 13.23
CA ALA A 186 0.31 2.26 13.17
C ALA A 186 0.00 2.79 14.58
N ARG A 187 -0.79 3.87 14.63
CA ARG A 187 -1.32 4.43 15.87
C ARG A 187 -2.84 4.33 15.88
N LEU A 188 -3.42 4.05 17.05
CA LEU A 188 -4.86 3.93 17.21
C LEU A 188 -5.55 5.27 16.95
N GLY A 189 -6.52 5.25 16.04
CA GLY A 189 -7.44 6.36 15.84
C GLY A 189 -8.34 6.60 17.06
N GLY A 190 -8.90 7.80 17.17
CA GLY A 190 -9.67 8.24 18.35
C GLY A 190 -10.85 7.33 18.70
N HIS A 191 -11.63 6.86 17.71
CA HIS A 191 -12.77 5.98 17.96
C HIS A 191 -12.34 4.61 18.48
N THR A 192 -11.46 3.92 17.75
CA THR A 192 -10.99 2.58 18.11
C THR A 192 -10.20 2.57 19.41
N GLY A 193 -9.36 3.57 19.66
CA GLY A 193 -8.60 3.69 20.90
C GLY A 193 -9.51 3.84 22.12
N ARG A 194 -10.59 4.64 22.02
CA ARG A 194 -11.60 4.75 23.09
C ARG A 194 -12.36 3.44 23.29
N ALA A 195 -12.71 2.74 22.21
CA ALA A 195 -13.40 1.45 22.29
C ALA A 195 -12.54 0.37 22.97
N ALA A 196 -11.23 0.33 22.66
CA ALA A 196 -10.28 -0.58 23.29
C ALA A 196 -10.11 -0.29 24.79
N ALA A 197 -9.93 0.99 25.16
CA ALA A 197 -9.82 1.41 26.57
C ALA A 197 -11.11 1.09 27.36
N ALA A 198 -12.28 1.37 26.79
CA ALA A 198 -13.57 1.05 27.42
C ALA A 198 -13.80 -0.45 27.62
N ALA A 199 -13.13 -1.29 26.82
CA ALA A 199 -13.13 -2.74 26.98
C ALA A 199 -12.09 -3.26 28.00
N GLY A 200 -11.41 -2.35 28.71
CA GLY A 200 -10.45 -2.67 29.78
C GLY A 200 -9.03 -3.00 29.31
N LEU A 201 -8.68 -2.71 28.04
CA LEU A 201 -7.32 -2.85 27.56
C LEU A 201 -6.44 -1.68 28.00
N ASP A 202 -5.18 -1.96 28.31
CA ASP A 202 -4.17 -0.96 28.65
C ASP A 202 -3.60 -0.29 27.38
N THR A 203 -4.47 0.42 26.66
CA THR A 203 -4.18 1.14 25.42
C THR A 203 -5.20 2.25 25.19
N GLY A 204 -4.96 3.15 24.22
CA GLY A 204 -5.85 4.26 23.95
C GLY A 204 -5.52 4.99 22.64
N PRO A 205 -6.22 6.11 22.35
CA PRO A 205 -5.93 6.92 21.16
C PRO A 205 -4.46 7.34 21.09
N GLY A 206 -3.83 7.18 19.92
CA GLY A 206 -2.42 7.53 19.69
C GLY A 206 -1.41 6.45 20.08
N GLU A 207 -1.81 5.45 20.87
CA GLU A 207 -0.98 4.30 21.20
C GLU A 207 -0.73 3.40 19.97
N LEU A 208 0.35 2.64 20.00
CA LEU A 208 0.74 1.77 18.90
C LEU A 208 -0.25 0.61 18.71
N CYS A 209 -0.52 0.28 17.45
CA CYS A 209 -1.32 -0.87 17.05
C CYS A 209 -0.81 -1.50 15.76
N LEU A 210 -1.28 -2.71 15.47
CA LEU A 210 -1.11 -3.32 14.16
C LEU A 210 -2.33 -3.03 13.30
N SER A 211 -2.18 -2.24 12.25
CA SER A 211 -3.20 -2.07 11.22
C SER A 211 -3.14 -3.23 10.23
N LEU A 212 -4.19 -4.05 10.22
CA LEU A 212 -4.32 -5.27 9.46
C LEU A 212 -4.96 -4.98 8.10
N HIS A 213 -4.30 -5.45 7.05
CA HIS A 213 -4.67 -5.21 5.66
C HIS A 213 -4.77 -6.52 4.86
N ILE A 214 -5.57 -6.47 3.79
CA ILE A 214 -5.94 -7.64 2.99
C ILE A 214 -5.47 -7.42 1.55
N ALA A 215 -4.32 -7.99 1.21
CA ALA A 215 -3.83 -8.01 -0.16
C ALA A 215 -4.74 -8.83 -1.08
N ASP A 216 -4.97 -8.32 -2.29
CA ASP A 216 -5.55 -9.07 -3.40
C ASP A 216 -4.54 -10.11 -3.95
N PHE A 217 -4.99 -11.05 -4.79
CA PHE A 217 -4.18 -12.09 -5.42
C PHE A 217 -3.41 -13.00 -4.45
N ARG A 218 -3.96 -13.19 -3.23
CA ARG A 218 -3.36 -14.04 -2.17
C ARG A 218 -4.24 -15.19 -1.71
N GLY A 219 -5.20 -15.56 -2.55
CA GLY A 219 -6.14 -16.64 -2.27
C GLY A 219 -7.22 -16.25 -1.24
N PRO A 220 -8.04 -17.23 -0.82
CA PRO A 220 -9.16 -16.99 0.07
C PRO A 220 -8.73 -16.55 1.48
N LEU A 221 -9.63 -15.87 2.19
CA LEU A 221 -9.51 -15.55 3.63
C LEU A 221 -9.95 -16.75 4.50
N SER A 222 -9.43 -17.95 4.24
CA SER A 222 -9.77 -19.12 5.06
C SER A 222 -9.37 -18.88 6.52
N PRO A 223 -10.18 -19.33 7.50
CA PRO A 223 -9.88 -19.14 8.93
C PRO A 223 -8.43 -19.54 9.30
N GLU A 224 -7.96 -20.68 8.81
CA GLU A 224 -6.64 -21.22 9.13
C GLU A 224 -5.51 -20.35 8.57
N ALA A 225 -5.74 -19.67 7.44
CA ALA A 225 -4.75 -18.76 6.86
C ALA A 225 -4.70 -17.43 7.61
N CYS A 226 -5.85 -16.95 8.11
CA CYS A 226 -5.91 -15.79 8.99
C CYS A 226 -5.25 -16.08 10.35
N ASP A 227 -5.50 -17.26 10.96
CA ASP A 227 -4.89 -17.65 12.23
C ASP A 227 -3.36 -17.70 12.12
N ARG A 228 -2.85 -18.39 11.08
CA ARG A 228 -1.40 -18.42 10.81
C ARG A 228 -0.80 -17.04 10.62
N SER A 229 -1.50 -16.13 9.93
CA SER A 229 -1.05 -14.76 9.76
C SER A 229 -0.95 -14.00 11.09
N LEU A 230 -1.91 -14.20 11.99
CA LEU A 230 -1.92 -13.55 13.30
C LEU A 230 -0.81 -14.09 14.20
N ASP A 231 -0.60 -15.39 14.21
CA ASP A 231 0.50 -16.01 14.96
C ASP A 231 1.86 -15.53 14.45
N GLN A 232 2.04 -15.45 13.13
CA GLN A 232 3.23 -14.88 12.52
C GLN A 232 3.41 -13.40 12.90
N ALA A 233 2.34 -12.60 12.95
CA ALA A 233 2.42 -11.20 13.36
C ALA A 233 2.91 -11.05 14.79
N ARG A 234 2.34 -11.81 15.74
CA ARG A 234 2.77 -11.79 17.15
C ARG A 234 4.26 -12.07 17.29
N GLU A 235 4.73 -13.17 16.68
CA GLU A 235 6.15 -13.54 16.74
C GLU A 235 7.03 -12.49 16.05
N PHE A 236 6.63 -12.02 14.87
CA PHE A 236 7.40 -11.09 14.06
C PHE A 236 7.64 -9.76 14.78
N PHE A 237 6.58 -9.12 15.27
CA PHE A 237 6.71 -7.80 15.90
C PHE A 237 7.40 -7.89 17.26
N ALA A 238 7.14 -8.93 18.05
CA ALA A 238 7.88 -9.16 19.30
C ALA A 238 9.39 -9.34 19.08
N ARG A 239 9.81 -9.88 17.93
CA ARG A 239 11.21 -10.14 17.60
C ARG A 239 11.92 -8.96 16.95
N HIS A 240 11.27 -8.29 15.99
CA HIS A 240 11.91 -7.29 15.12
C HIS A 240 11.63 -5.84 15.55
N TYR A 241 10.61 -5.66 16.39
CA TYR A 241 10.21 -4.39 16.99
C TYR A 241 9.94 -4.56 18.50
N PRO A 242 10.89 -5.12 19.28
CA PRO A 242 10.68 -5.38 20.72
C PRO A 242 10.46 -4.10 21.54
N GLU A 243 10.85 -2.94 21.02
CA GLU A 243 10.61 -1.63 21.61
C GLU A 243 9.15 -1.15 21.45
N GLU A 244 8.35 -1.83 20.63
CA GLU A 244 6.98 -1.45 20.32
C GLU A 244 5.98 -2.39 20.97
N ARG A 245 5.07 -1.80 21.75
CA ARG A 245 3.99 -2.53 22.39
C ARG A 245 2.71 -2.41 21.57
N HIS A 246 2.26 -3.54 21.02
CA HIS A 246 1.05 -3.63 20.21
C HIS A 246 -0.01 -4.48 20.92
N GLU A 247 -0.94 -3.82 21.61
CA GLU A 247 -2.01 -4.51 22.35
C GLU A 247 -3.20 -4.90 21.46
N VAL A 248 -3.37 -4.20 20.34
CA VAL A 248 -4.55 -4.29 19.50
C VAL A 248 -4.17 -4.38 18.03
N ALA A 249 -4.90 -5.21 17.31
CA ALA A 249 -4.98 -5.15 15.86
C ALA A 249 -6.27 -4.47 15.42
N VAL A 250 -6.18 -3.62 14.41
CA VAL A 250 -7.32 -2.90 13.82
C VAL A 250 -7.47 -3.23 12.35
N CYS A 251 -8.68 -3.17 11.83
CA CYS A 251 -8.92 -3.30 10.39
C CYS A 251 -10.02 -2.32 9.97
N HIS A 252 -9.78 -1.65 8.85
CA HIS A 252 -10.70 -0.70 8.24
C HIS A 252 -10.97 -1.16 6.81
N SER A 253 -12.19 -1.66 6.57
CA SER A 253 -12.50 -2.31 5.29
C SER A 253 -14.00 -2.35 5.05
N TRP A 254 -14.41 -2.28 3.78
CA TRP A 254 -15.77 -2.59 3.33
C TRP A 254 -16.17 -4.03 3.70
N LEU A 255 -15.20 -4.95 3.84
CA LEU A 255 -15.44 -6.32 4.28
C LEU A 255 -15.98 -6.43 5.72
N LEU A 256 -15.89 -5.35 6.49
CA LEU A 256 -16.39 -5.28 7.86
C LEU A 256 -17.78 -4.64 7.96
N ASP A 257 -18.42 -4.29 6.84
CA ASP A 257 -19.82 -3.86 6.83
C ASP A 257 -20.74 -5.00 7.34
N PRO A 258 -21.48 -4.82 8.45
CA PRO A 258 -22.39 -5.84 8.99
C PRO A 258 -23.48 -6.29 8.01
N GLN A 259 -23.81 -5.48 7.01
CA GLN A 259 -24.81 -5.82 6.00
C GLN A 259 -24.38 -7.04 5.17
N LEU A 260 -23.07 -7.28 4.99
CA LEU A 260 -22.57 -8.45 4.26
C LEU A 260 -23.09 -9.78 4.81
N LYS A 261 -23.31 -9.88 6.13
CA LYS A 261 -23.86 -11.09 6.78
C LYS A 261 -25.30 -11.41 6.36
N ARG A 262 -26.04 -10.42 5.83
CA ARG A 262 -27.40 -10.60 5.30
C ARG A 262 -27.40 -11.12 3.86
N HIS A 263 -26.29 -10.92 3.14
CA HIS A 263 -26.18 -11.23 1.72
C HIS A 263 -25.25 -12.41 1.41
N LEU A 264 -24.41 -12.82 2.36
CA LEU A 264 -23.48 -13.94 2.23
C LEU A 264 -23.85 -15.10 3.15
N PRO A 265 -23.54 -16.36 2.76
CA PRO A 265 -23.67 -17.51 3.64
C PRO A 265 -22.85 -17.33 4.93
N ALA A 266 -23.39 -17.84 6.04
CA ALA A 266 -22.76 -17.77 7.36
C ALA A 266 -21.40 -18.48 7.43
N ASP A 267 -21.18 -19.48 6.57
CA ASP A 267 -19.92 -20.22 6.45
C ASP A 267 -18.92 -19.58 5.47
N SER A 268 -19.27 -18.46 4.82
CA SER A 268 -18.37 -17.75 3.94
C SER A 268 -17.16 -17.19 4.69
N ASN A 269 -16.01 -17.20 4.02
CA ASN A 269 -14.75 -16.70 4.59
C ASN A 269 -14.83 -15.22 4.99
N ILE A 270 -15.61 -14.39 4.28
CA ILE A 270 -15.80 -12.98 4.60
C ILE A 270 -16.54 -12.84 5.94
N VAL A 271 -17.64 -13.57 6.13
CA VAL A 271 -18.41 -13.55 7.38
C VAL A 271 -17.54 -14.05 8.54
N ARG A 272 -16.85 -15.19 8.37
CA ARG A 272 -15.93 -15.73 9.39
C ARG A 272 -14.77 -14.79 9.72
N PHE A 273 -14.26 -14.05 8.73
CA PHE A 273 -13.24 -13.04 8.94
C PHE A 273 -13.80 -11.87 9.77
N GLN A 274 -15.01 -11.41 9.45
CA GLN A 274 -15.68 -10.32 10.14
C GLN A 274 -15.98 -10.65 11.62
N GLU A 275 -16.36 -11.89 11.95
CA GLU A 275 -16.65 -12.31 13.34
C GLU A 275 -15.43 -12.28 14.27
N ARG A 276 -14.22 -12.07 13.75
CA ARG A 276 -13.01 -11.89 14.56
C ARG A 276 -12.94 -10.53 15.22
N PHE A 277 -13.73 -9.56 14.76
CA PHE A 277 -13.60 -8.16 15.15
C PHE A 277 -14.74 -7.72 16.06
N ARG A 278 -14.38 -6.94 17.07
CA ARG A 278 -15.32 -6.06 17.77
C ARG A 278 -15.49 -4.79 16.92
N PRO A 279 -16.72 -4.33 16.67
CA PRO A 279 -16.93 -3.07 15.98
C PRO A 279 -16.38 -1.90 16.83
N ALA A 280 -15.69 -0.97 16.19
CA ALA A 280 -15.18 0.24 16.83
C ALA A 280 -16.22 1.36 16.85
N HIS A 281 -16.88 1.58 15.71
CA HIS A 281 -17.98 2.51 15.50
C HIS A 281 -18.68 2.19 14.18
N GLU A 282 -19.89 2.71 14.02
CA GLU A 282 -20.68 2.61 12.80
C GLU A 282 -20.41 3.81 11.89
N GLU A 283 -20.13 3.53 10.62
CA GLU A 283 -20.00 4.56 9.59
C GLU A 283 -21.40 4.92 9.06
N THR A 284 -21.67 6.21 8.89
CA THR A 284 -22.97 6.72 8.44
C THR A 284 -22.94 7.22 7.01
N LYS A 285 -21.74 7.43 6.46
CA LYS A 285 -21.55 7.86 5.09
C LYS A 285 -21.40 6.64 4.17
N ALA A 286 -22.29 6.54 3.18
CA ALA A 286 -22.20 5.53 2.14
C ALA A 286 -20.87 5.62 1.37
N ASP A 287 -20.30 4.46 1.03
CA ASP A 287 -19.06 4.29 0.27
C ASP A 287 -19.20 3.15 -0.74
N ASP A 288 -20.16 3.27 -1.66
CA ASP A 288 -20.48 2.22 -2.66
C ASP A 288 -19.32 1.97 -3.64
N ARG A 289 -18.52 2.99 -3.94
CA ARG A 289 -17.40 2.92 -4.90
C ARG A 289 -16.30 1.97 -4.42
N ASN A 290 -16.10 1.84 -3.12
CA ASN A 290 -15.06 1.02 -2.52
C ASN A 290 -15.27 -0.49 -2.76
N PRO A 291 -16.37 -1.12 -2.32
CA PRO A 291 -16.64 -2.51 -2.65
C PRO A 291 -16.76 -2.73 -4.16
N VAL A 292 -17.29 -1.77 -4.93
CA VAL A 292 -17.35 -1.89 -6.39
C VAL A 292 -15.95 -1.98 -7.00
N GLY A 293 -15.03 -1.10 -6.58
CA GLY A 293 -13.65 -1.10 -7.02
C GLY A 293 -12.87 -2.36 -6.61
N PHE A 294 -13.11 -2.92 -5.43
CA PHE A 294 -12.44 -4.15 -4.99
C PHE A 294 -12.99 -5.41 -5.64
N VAL A 295 -14.31 -5.52 -5.80
CA VAL A 295 -14.95 -6.73 -6.34
C VAL A 295 -14.86 -6.77 -7.87
N PHE A 296 -15.18 -5.66 -8.54
CA PHE A 296 -15.31 -5.63 -10.00
C PHE A 296 -14.07 -5.06 -10.69
N GLY A 297 -13.25 -4.30 -9.95
CA GLY A 297 -12.00 -3.71 -10.42
C GLY A 297 -12.13 -2.22 -10.64
N ASP A 298 -13.23 -1.72 -11.19
CA ASP A 298 -13.39 -0.29 -11.46
C ASP A 298 -14.51 0.31 -10.59
N PRO A 299 -14.21 1.29 -9.72
CA PRO A 299 -15.20 1.93 -8.85
C PRO A 299 -16.28 2.73 -9.61
N GLU A 300 -16.06 3.03 -10.90
CA GLU A 300 -16.98 3.83 -11.72
C GLU A 300 -17.96 2.99 -12.54
N LEU A 301 -17.93 1.66 -12.40
CA LEU A 301 -18.80 0.79 -13.17
C LEU A 301 -20.28 1.05 -12.84
N PRO A 302 -21.15 1.19 -13.86
CA PRO A 302 -22.58 1.38 -13.64
C PRO A 302 -23.17 0.14 -12.97
N VAL A 303 -23.96 0.37 -11.91
CA VAL A 303 -24.53 -0.67 -11.05
C VAL A 303 -25.34 -1.69 -11.84
N GLU A 304 -26.09 -1.23 -12.84
CA GLU A 304 -26.94 -2.06 -13.69
C GLU A 304 -26.12 -3.14 -14.41
N GLY A 305 -24.91 -2.79 -14.84
CA GLY A 305 -24.00 -3.63 -15.61
C GLY A 305 -23.08 -4.54 -14.80
N LEU A 306 -23.10 -4.47 -13.47
CA LEU A 306 -22.18 -5.25 -12.63
C LEU A 306 -22.37 -6.78 -12.82
N PRO A 307 -21.30 -7.55 -13.09
CA PRO A 307 -21.37 -9.01 -13.18
C PRO A 307 -21.97 -9.67 -11.92
N ARG A 308 -22.51 -10.88 -12.06
CA ARG A 308 -23.20 -11.64 -10.98
C ARG A 308 -22.70 -13.08 -10.83
N ARG A 309 -21.44 -13.34 -11.18
CA ARG A 309 -20.83 -14.67 -11.32
C ARG A 309 -20.55 -15.30 -9.96
N THR A 310 -20.04 -14.53 -9.01
CA THR A 310 -19.67 -15.02 -7.67
C THR A 310 -20.68 -14.62 -6.59
N GLY A 311 -20.59 -15.25 -5.41
CA GLY A 311 -21.45 -14.88 -4.27
C GLY A 311 -21.27 -13.43 -3.83
N VAL A 312 -20.02 -12.95 -3.79
CA VAL A 312 -19.73 -11.55 -3.42
C VAL A 312 -20.15 -10.56 -4.51
N GLU A 313 -20.02 -10.93 -5.78
CA GLU A 313 -20.54 -10.11 -6.90
C GLU A 313 -22.05 -9.94 -6.80
N ARG A 314 -22.80 -11.01 -6.50
CA ARG A 314 -24.25 -10.94 -6.27
C ARG A 314 -24.59 -10.13 -5.04
N ALA A 315 -23.91 -10.36 -3.91
CA ALA A 315 -24.15 -9.60 -2.68
C ALA A 315 -24.02 -8.10 -2.92
N VAL A 316 -22.87 -7.65 -3.44
CA VAL A 316 -22.60 -6.22 -3.67
C VAL A 316 -23.54 -5.64 -4.72
N GLY A 317 -23.62 -6.28 -5.89
CA GLY A 317 -24.38 -5.75 -7.02
C GLY A 317 -25.89 -5.74 -6.81
N ASP A 318 -26.46 -6.79 -6.21
CA ASP A 318 -27.91 -6.89 -6.03
C ASP A 318 -28.41 -5.95 -4.93
N HIS A 319 -27.62 -5.74 -3.86
CA HIS A 319 -27.94 -4.75 -2.82
C HIS A 319 -27.98 -3.33 -3.38
N LEU A 320 -26.99 -2.96 -4.21
CA LEU A 320 -26.98 -1.66 -4.89
C LEU A 320 -28.15 -1.49 -5.87
N ARG A 321 -28.49 -2.53 -6.65
CA ARG A 321 -29.65 -2.51 -7.56
C ARG A 321 -30.98 -2.35 -6.83
N ALA A 322 -31.07 -2.84 -5.59
CA ALA A 322 -32.25 -2.68 -4.75
C ALA A 322 -32.33 -1.29 -4.10
N GLY A 323 -31.41 -0.37 -4.41
CA GLY A 323 -31.33 0.97 -3.80
C GLY A 323 -30.68 0.98 -2.42
N GLY A 324 -30.04 -0.11 -2.01
CA GLY A 324 -29.23 -0.17 -0.81
C GLY A 324 -27.85 0.48 -1.00
N HIS A 325 -27.20 0.81 0.10
CA HIS A 325 -25.83 1.34 0.13
C HIS A 325 -24.91 0.45 0.96
N TRP A 326 -23.61 0.50 0.65
CA TRP A 326 -22.53 -0.11 1.41
C TRP A 326 -21.74 0.94 2.19
N TYR A 327 -21.15 0.53 3.29
CA TYR A 327 -20.43 1.39 4.22
C TYR A 327 -19.04 0.84 4.54
N GLY A 328 -18.17 1.71 5.05
CA GLY A 328 -16.92 1.29 5.67
C GLY A 328 -17.20 0.57 7.00
N GLY A 329 -16.46 -0.49 7.29
CA GLY A 329 -16.47 -1.12 8.60
C GLY A 329 -15.15 -0.90 9.35
N HIS A 330 -15.24 -0.69 10.65
CA HIS A 330 -14.10 -0.45 11.53
C HIS A 330 -14.11 -1.48 12.65
N GLY A 331 -13.14 -2.40 12.63
CA GLY A 331 -13.05 -3.51 13.57
C GLY A 331 -11.73 -3.53 14.32
N TRP A 332 -11.74 -4.12 15.52
CA TRP A 332 -10.54 -4.35 16.31
C TRP A 332 -10.63 -5.61 17.16
N PHE A 333 -9.50 -6.16 17.59
CA PHE A 333 -9.40 -7.21 18.60
C PHE A 333 -8.06 -7.12 19.35
N ALA A 334 -8.00 -7.71 20.55
CA ALA A 334 -6.78 -7.80 21.34
C ALA A 334 -5.82 -8.83 20.73
N LEU A 335 -4.54 -8.48 20.62
CA LEU A 335 -3.50 -9.36 20.08
C LEU A 335 -3.10 -10.46 21.06
#